data_AF-A0A7V5PQA9-F1
#
_entry.id   AF-A0A7V5PQA9-F1
#
_cell.length_a   1.000
_cell.length_b   1.000
_cell.length_c   1.000
_cell.angle_alpha   90.00
_cell.angle_beta   90.00
_cell.angle_gamma   90.00
#
_symmetry.space_group_name_H-M   'P 1'
#
loop_
_entity.id
_entity.type
_entity.pdbx_description
1 polymer ?
#
loop_
_entity_poly.entity_id
_entity_poly.type
_entity_poly.pdbx_seq_one_letter_code
_entity_poly.pdbx_strand_id
1 'polypeptide(L)' 'MSKQELLTAGKIAKEFDVPQKIIKNIIQEMNIEPDVVKGNCKYYTRETAEKIKSKITKA' A
#
# COMPACT_ATOMS: atom_id res chain seq x y z
N MET A 1 4.68 -4.08 -21.66
CA MET A 1 5.72 -3.86 -20.64
C MET A 1 5.05 -3.85 -19.27
N SER A 2 5.06 -4.99 -18.57
CA SER A 2 4.39 -5.14 -17.27
C SER A 2 5.25 -4.55 -16.18
N LYS A 3 5.07 -3.25 -15.96
CA LYS A 3 5.74 -2.49 -14.92
C LYS A 3 5.18 -2.97 -13.58
N GLN A 4 5.87 -3.92 -12.94
CA GLN A 4 5.63 -4.22 -11.52
C GLN A 4 6.02 -2.97 -10.73
N GLU A 5 5.12 -2.00 -10.67
CA GLU A 5 5.32 -0.77 -9.94
C GLU A 5 5.29 -1.09 -8.46
N LEU A 6 6.48 -1.22 -7.89
CA LEU A 6 6.68 -1.27 -6.45
C LEU A 6 6.36 0.11 -5.88
N LEU A 7 5.19 0.22 -5.26
CA LEU A 7 4.68 1.42 -4.64
C LEU A 7 5.08 1.40 -3.16
N THR A 8 5.66 2.48 -2.66
CA THR A 8 5.87 2.65 -1.22
C THR A 8 4.57 3.08 -0.54
N ALA A 9 4.46 2.88 0.78
CA ALA A 9 3.31 3.36 1.56
C ALA A 9 2.98 4.85 1.33
N GLY A 10 3.99 5.69 1.07
CA GLY A 10 3.78 7.09 0.71
C GLY A 10 3.25 7.33 -0.70
N LYS A 11 3.64 6.52 -1.69
CA LYS A 11 3.05 6.58 -3.05
C LYS A 11 1.60 6.13 -3.03
N ILE A 12 1.32 5.02 -2.35
CA ILE A 12 -0.03 4.47 -2.14
C ILE A 12 -0.93 5.53 -1.48
N ALA A 13 -0.45 6.15 -0.39
CA ALA A 13 -1.18 7.22 0.29
C ALA A 13 -1.53 8.39 -0.66
N LYS A 14 -0.57 8.83 -1.50
CA LYS A 14 -0.81 9.90 -2.49
C LYS A 14 -1.75 9.49 -3.61
N GLU A 15 -1.63 8.26 -4.11
CA GLU A 15 -2.42 7.75 -5.24
C GLU A 15 -3.88 7.53 -4.86
N PHE A 16 -4.13 7.18 -3.60
CA PHE A 16 -5.48 7.02 -3.05
C PHE A 16 -6.00 8.25 -2.31
N ASP A 17 -5.23 9.35 -2.31
CA ASP A 17 -5.54 10.58 -1.57
C ASP A 17 -5.94 10.34 -0.10
N VAL A 18 -5.25 9.40 0.55
CA VAL A 18 -5.49 9.05 1.95
C VAL A 18 -4.27 9.34 2.82
N PRO A 19 -4.47 9.64 4.11
CA PRO A 19 -3.35 9.83 5.02
C PRO A 19 -2.56 8.54 5.17
N GLN A 20 -1.23 8.66 5.23
CA GLN A 20 -0.32 7.52 5.47
C GLN A 20 -0.68 6.71 6.74
N LYS A 21 -1.33 7.34 7.72
CA LYS A 21 -1.86 6.69 8.93
C LYS A 21 -2.94 5.66 8.62
N ILE A 22 -3.85 5.96 7.68
CA ILE A 22 -4.89 5.03 7.23
C ILE A 22 -4.26 3.85 6.53
N ILE A 23 -3.29 4.10 5.63
CA ILE A 23 -2.52 3.04 4.96
C ILE A 23 -1.82 2.14 5.99
N LYS A 24 -1.12 2.72 6.97
CA LYS A 24 -0.47 1.95 8.05
C LYS A 24 -1.47 1.13 8.87
N ASN A 25 -2.59 1.74 9.25
CA ASN A 25 -3.65 1.03 9.99
C ASN A 25 -4.20 -0.14 9.18
N ILE A 26 -4.57 0.08 7.92
CA ILE A 26 -5.08 -0.98 7.03
C ILE A 26 -4.05 -2.08 6.83
N ILE A 27 -2.77 -1.73 6.65
CA ILE A 27 -1.68 -2.70 6.53
C ILE A 27 -1.56 -3.56 7.80
N GLN A 28 -1.67 -2.96 8.98
CA GLN A 28 -1.63 -3.71 10.23
C GLN A 28 -2.89 -4.54 10.47
N GLU A 29 -4.07 -3.98 10.20
CA GLU A 29 -5.38 -4.59 10.40
C GLU A 29 -5.61 -5.78 9.46
N MET A 30 -5.17 -5.65 8.20
CA MET A 30 -5.23 -6.73 7.20
C MET A 30 -4.00 -7.64 7.21
N ASN A 31 -3.05 -7.40 8.13
CA ASN A 31 -1.80 -8.14 8.19
C ASN A 31 -1.09 -8.21 6.83
N ILE A 32 -1.11 -7.09 6.09
CA ILE A 32 -0.52 -7.02 4.76
C ILE A 32 0.99 -6.98 4.89
N GLU A 33 1.64 -7.99 4.34
CA GLU A 33 3.09 -8.03 4.24
C GLU A 33 3.58 -7.16 3.07
N PRO A 34 4.69 -6.43 3.25
CA PRO A 34 5.34 -5.74 2.14
C PRO A 34 5.96 -6.76 1.18
N ASP A 35 5.55 -6.72 -0.07
CA ASP A 35 6.11 -7.58 -1.14
C ASP A 35 7.63 -7.44 -1.25
N VAL A 36 8.16 -6.23 -1.05
CA VAL A 36 9.59 -5.96 -1.10
C VAL A 36 9.98 -5.06 0.06
N VAL A 37 10.95 -5.49 0.86
CA VAL A 37 11.57 -4.65 1.90
C VAL A 37 12.98 -4.32 1.45
N LYS A 38 13.26 -3.02 1.20
CA LYS A 38 14.65 -2.55 1.02
C LYS A 38 15.01 -1.64 2.18
N GLY A 39 15.79 -2.19 3.11
CA GLY A 39 16.18 -1.51 4.34
C GLY A 39 14.95 -1.11 5.14
N ASN A 40 14.82 0.19 5.45
CA ASN A 40 13.68 0.72 6.20
C ASN A 40 12.46 1.06 5.31
N CYS A 41 12.59 0.94 3.98
CA CYS A 41 11.51 1.23 3.04
C CYS A 41 10.77 -0.06 2.68
N LYS A 42 9.47 -0.08 3.01
CA LYS A 42 8.53 -1.11 2.60
C LYS A 42 7.89 -0.72 1.28
N TYR A 43 8.01 -1.63 0.31
CA TYR A 43 7.43 -1.54 -1.01
C TYR A 43 6.34 -2.59 -1.13
N TYR A 44 5.31 -2.24 -1.87
CA TYR A 44 4.11 -3.02 -2.06
C TYR A 44 3.84 -3.06 -3.56
N THR A 45 3.37 -4.19 -4.06
CA THR A 45 2.96 -4.31 -5.45
C THR A 45 1.61 -3.62 -5.68
N ARG A 46 1.22 -3.46 -6.94
CA ARG A 46 -0.14 -2.99 -7.30
C ARG A 46 -1.23 -3.87 -6.68
N GLU A 47 -1.05 -5.19 -6.63
CA GLU A 47 -2.02 -6.08 -5.98
C GLU A 47 -2.26 -5.69 -4.52
N THR A 48 -1.19 -5.44 -3.78
CA THR A 48 -1.29 -5.00 -2.39
C THR A 48 -1.91 -3.61 -2.28
N ALA A 49 -1.56 -2.69 -3.17
CA ALA A 49 -2.17 -1.37 -3.26
C ALA A 49 -3.68 -1.45 -3.54
N GLU A 50 -4.13 -2.35 -4.41
CA GLU A 50 -5.54 -2.60 -4.74
C GLU A 50 -6.30 -3.23 -3.57
N LYS A 51 -5.68 -4.13 -2.81
CA LYS A 51 -6.25 -4.65 -1.55
C LYS A 51 -6.50 -3.52 -0.55
N ILE A 52 -5.52 -2.63 -0.40
CA ILE A 52 -5.63 -1.46 0.48
C ILE A 52 -6.74 -0.52 -0.02
N LYS A 53 -6.77 -0.22 -1.33
CA LYS A 53 -7.82 0.60 -1.97
C LYS A 53 -9.23 0.04 -1.76
N SER A 54 -9.40 -1.27 -1.96
CA SER A 54 -10.68 -1.96 -1.79
C SER A 54 -11.21 -1.82 -0.36
N LYS A 55 -10.32 -1.67 0.62
CA LYS A 55 -10.69 -1.44 2.01
C LYS A 55 -10.98 0.04 2.31
N ILE A 56 -10.24 0.96 1.69
CA ILE A 56 -10.50 2.41 1.80
C ILE A 56 -11.89 2.77 1.29
N THR A 57 -12.36 2.13 0.20
CA THR A 57 -13.65 2.46 -0.42
C THR A 57 -14.88 2.04 0.41
N LYS A 58 -14.69 1.42 1.58
CA LYS A 58 -15.78 1.12 2.52
C LYS A 58 -16.08 2.36 3.38
N ALA A 59 -16.72 3.35 2.79
CA ALA A 59 -17.44 4.42 3.47
C ALA A 59 -18.72 4.73 2.69
#